data_AF-A0A378TX53-F1
#
_entry.id   AF-A0A378TX53-F1
#
_cell.length_a   1.000
_cell.length_b   1.000
_cell.length_c   1.000
_cell.angle_alpha   90.00
_cell.angle_beta   90.00
_cell.angle_gamma   90.00
#
_symmetry.space_group_name_H-M   'P 1'
#
loop_
_entity.id
_entity.type
_entity.pdbx_description
1 polymer ?
#
loop_
_entity_poly.entity_id
_entity_poly.type
_entity_poly.pdbx_seq_one_letter_code
_entity_poly.pdbx_strand_id
1 'polypeptide(L)'
;MRITNCKLSKRVQKKLLEFFVLQVTARSAADILGTQPNSAILFYRKTHMVISHHLALAADEVFKGSVELDESYFGGRRKGKRGRVRQEKWLSSAS
;
A
#
# COMPACT_ATOMS: atom_id res chain seq x y z
N MET A 1 -9.13 0.12 -15.42
CA MET A 1 -10.20 0.20 -14.38
C MET A 1 -10.48 1.66 -14.04
N ARG A 2 -11.69 2.04 -13.63
CA ARG A 2 -12.03 3.45 -13.27
C ARG A 2 -12.86 3.52 -11.98
N ILE A 3 -12.81 4.65 -11.28
CA ILE A 3 -13.65 4.88 -10.09
C ILE A 3 -15.12 5.04 -10.52
N THR A 4 -15.96 4.06 -10.18
CA THR A 4 -17.42 4.08 -10.41
C THR A 4 -18.20 4.21 -9.09
N ASN A 5 -19.48 4.54 -9.17
CA ASN A 5 -20.39 4.67 -8.01
C ASN A 5 -19.83 5.57 -6.90
N CYS A 6 -19.46 6.80 -7.27
CA CYS A 6 -18.98 7.82 -6.34
C CYS A 6 -20.01 8.96 -6.28
N LYS A 7 -20.61 9.16 -5.11
CA LYS A 7 -21.60 10.22 -4.87
C LYS A 7 -20.97 11.59 -4.57
N LEU A 8 -19.65 11.65 -4.41
CA LEU A 8 -18.93 12.89 -4.16
C LEU A 8 -18.95 13.78 -5.39
N SER A 9 -19.07 15.10 -5.21
CA SER A 9 -18.99 16.04 -6.32
C SER A 9 -17.61 15.98 -6.99
N LYS A 10 -17.53 16.34 -8.27
CA LYS A 10 -16.25 16.35 -9.01
C LYS A 10 -15.20 17.25 -8.36
N ARG A 11 -15.62 18.36 -7.75
CA ARG A 11 -14.73 19.27 -7.00
C ARG A 11 -14.11 18.59 -5.78
N VAL A 12 -14.93 17.86 -5.01
CA VAL A 12 -14.46 17.10 -3.83
C VAL A 12 -13.54 15.95 -4.26
N GLN A 13 -13.87 15.24 -5.34
CA GLN A 13 -13.01 14.18 -5.87
C GLN A 13 -11.62 14.70 -6.26
N LYS A 14 -11.54 15.85 -6.94
CA LYS A 14 -10.25 16.48 -7.31
C LYS A 14 -9.43 16.84 -6.07
N LYS A 15 -10.04 17.51 -5.08
CA LYS A 15 -9.37 17.85 -3.81
C LYS A 15 -8.89 16.61 -3.04
N LEU A 16 -9.70 15.56 -2.99
CA LEU A 16 -9.28 14.30 -2.35
C LEU A 16 -8.09 13.67 -3.08
N LEU A 17 -8.01 13.81 -4.40
CA LEU A 17 -6.87 13.33 -5.19
C LEU A 17 -5.62 14.18 -4.93
N GLU A 18 -5.74 15.50 -4.82
CA GLU A 18 -4.65 16.39 -4.42
C GLU A 18 -4.10 15.99 -3.04
N PHE A 19 -4.97 15.79 -2.06
CA PHE A 19 -4.58 15.30 -0.73
C PHE A 19 -3.93 13.92 -0.75
N PHE A 20 -4.39 13.04 -1.63
CA PHE A 20 -3.80 11.72 -1.82
C PHE A 20 -2.35 11.82 -2.32
N VAL A 21 -2.08 12.68 -3.31
CA VAL A 21 -0.72 12.93 -3.84
C VAL A 21 0.18 13.55 -2.77
N LEU A 22 -0.37 14.45 -1.96
CA LEU A 22 0.33 15.07 -0.81
C LEU A 22 0.46 14.15 0.41
N GLN A 23 0.04 12.88 0.30
CA GLN A 23 0.10 11.87 1.37
C GLN A 23 -0.66 12.25 2.64
N VAL A 24 -1.66 13.12 2.53
CA VAL A 24 -2.57 13.45 3.64
C VAL A 24 -3.45 12.23 3.93
N THR A 25 -3.69 11.92 5.21
CA THR A 25 -4.54 10.78 5.57
C THR A 25 -6.00 11.02 5.15
N ALA A 26 -6.71 9.96 4.75
CA ALA A 26 -8.12 10.06 4.36
C ALA A 26 -9.00 10.66 5.46
N ARG A 27 -8.66 10.44 6.73
CA ARG A 27 -9.37 11.01 7.88
C ARG A 27 -9.17 12.52 7.95
N SER A 28 -7.92 12.98 7.94
CA SER A 28 -7.61 14.42 7.94
C SER A 28 -8.19 15.14 6.73
N ALA A 29 -8.12 14.51 5.54
CA ALA A 29 -8.74 15.04 4.33
C ALA A 29 -10.27 15.15 4.46
N ALA A 30 -10.92 14.19 5.13
CA ALA A 30 -12.34 14.23 5.39
C ALA A 30 -12.72 15.38 6.33
N ASP A 31 -11.94 15.57 7.40
CA ASP A 31 -12.13 16.65 8.38
C ASP A 31 -11.97 18.04 7.72
N ILE A 32 -10.94 18.22 6.88
CA ILE A 32 -10.69 19.47 6.15
C ILE A 32 -11.80 19.76 5.12
N LEU A 33 -12.34 18.74 4.46
CA LEU A 33 -13.38 18.90 3.44
C LEU A 33 -14.80 18.89 4.00
N GLY A 34 -14.97 18.63 5.30
CA GLY A 34 -16.29 18.45 5.92
C GLY A 34 -17.06 17.26 5.32
N THR A 35 -16.36 16.21 4.90
CA THR A 35 -16.99 15.01 4.31
C THR A 35 -17.04 13.87 5.31
N GLN A 36 -17.95 12.92 5.07
CA GLN A 36 -18.04 11.74 5.91
C GLN A 36 -16.75 10.89 5.80
N PRO A 37 -16.08 10.53 6.91
CA PRO A 37 -14.77 9.88 6.87
C PRO A 37 -14.71 8.58 6.08
N ASN A 38 -15.73 7.71 6.18
CA ASN A 38 -15.75 6.44 5.43
C ASN A 38 -15.84 6.68 3.91
N SER A 39 -16.42 7.79 3.48
CA SER A 39 -16.50 8.15 2.07
C SER A 39 -15.13 8.53 1.52
N ALA A 40 -14.33 9.30 2.28
CA ALA A 40 -12.95 9.61 1.92
C ALA A 40 -12.05 8.35 1.95
N ILE A 41 -12.19 7.50 2.98
CA ILE A 41 -11.47 6.23 3.09
C ILE A 41 -11.79 5.31 1.90
N LEU A 42 -13.07 5.16 1.55
CA LEU A 42 -13.49 4.37 0.40
C LEU A 42 -12.96 4.95 -0.91
N PHE A 43 -12.95 6.28 -1.05
CA PHE A 43 -12.37 6.95 -2.21
C PHE A 43 -10.89 6.63 -2.36
N TYR A 44 -10.11 6.76 -1.28
CA TYR A 44 -8.67 6.43 -1.26
C TYR A 44 -8.41 4.97 -1.65
N ARG A 45 -9.20 4.04 -1.09
CA ARG A 45 -9.10 2.62 -1.43
C ARG A 45 -9.32 2.38 -2.93
N LYS A 46 -10.35 3.01 -3.51
CA LYS A 46 -10.62 2.90 -4.96
C LYS A 46 -9.48 3.50 -5.79
N THR A 47 -8.90 4.61 -5.36
CA THR A 47 -7.72 5.21 -6.00
C THR A 47 -6.53 4.24 -6.01
N HIS A 48 -6.22 3.61 -4.87
CA HIS A 48 -5.17 2.58 -4.79
C HIS A 48 -5.43 1.39 -5.73
N MET A 49 -6.67 0.90 -5.81
CA MET A 49 -7.02 -0.19 -6.72
C MET A 49 -6.80 0.19 -8.18
N VAL A 50 -7.20 1.40 -8.58
CA VAL A 50 -6.99 1.89 -9.95
C VAL A 50 -5.50 1.97 -10.26
N ILE A 51 -4.69 2.56 -9.37
CA ILE A 51 -3.23 2.63 -9.52
C ILE A 51 -2.64 1.23 -9.65
N SER A 52 -2.96 0.32 -8.73
CA SER A 52 -2.44 -1.05 -8.74
C SER A 52 -2.78 -1.80 -10.03
N HIS A 53 -3.99 -1.63 -10.56
CA HIS A 53 -4.40 -2.23 -11.81
C HIS A 53 -3.59 -1.68 -12.99
N HIS A 54 -3.38 -0.37 -13.06
CA HIS A 54 -2.60 0.22 -14.14
C HIS A 54 -1.11 -0.14 -14.05
N LEU A 55 -0.56 -0.27 -12.84
CA LEU A 55 0.80 -0.75 -12.63
C LEU A 55 0.97 -2.21 -13.07
N ALA A 56 -0.01 -3.08 -12.77
CA ALA A 56 0.01 -4.47 -13.23
C ALA A 56 0.00 -4.56 -14.76
N LEU A 57 -0.87 -3.80 -15.43
CA LEU A 57 -0.90 -3.75 -16.90
C LEU A 57 0.43 -3.24 -17.49
N ALA A 58 1.01 -2.19 -16.90
CA ALA A 58 2.29 -1.65 -17.36
C ALA A 58 3.43 -2.67 -17.18
N ALA A 59 3.44 -3.43 -16.08
CA ALA A 59 4.39 -4.50 -15.87
C ALA A 59 4.27 -5.57 -16.99
N ASP A 60 3.05 -6.04 -17.27
CA ASP A 60 2.79 -7.03 -18.34
C ASP A 60 3.24 -6.55 -19.74
N GLU A 61 3.28 -5.24 -19.99
CA GLU A 61 3.83 -4.66 -21.22
C GLU A 61 5.36 -4.56 -21.20
N VAL A 62 5.96 -4.11 -20.11
CA VAL A 62 7.43 -3.96 -19.97
C VAL A 62 8.15 -5.31 -20.06
N PHE A 63 7.53 -6.38 -19.56
CA PHE A 63 8.10 -7.74 -19.62
C PHE A 63 7.94 -8.42 -21.00
N LYS A 64 7.46 -7.72 -22.05
CA LYS A 64 7.46 -8.24 -23.44
C LYS A 64 8.74 -7.91 -24.23
N GLY A 65 9.63 -7.08 -23.70
CA GLY A 65 10.99 -6.85 -24.22
C GLY A 65 12.04 -7.51 -23.32
N SER A 66 13.26 -7.70 -23.83
CA SER A 66 14.41 -8.13 -23.03
C SER A 66 14.64 -7.13 -21.90
N VAL A 67 14.32 -7.51 -20.67
CA VAL A 67 14.58 -6.70 -19.48
C VAL A 67 16.08 -6.75 -19.21
N GLU A 68 16.82 -5.74 -19.67
CA GLU A 68 18.20 -5.53 -19.24
C GLU A 68 18.18 -5.06 -17.78
N LEU A 69 18.59 -5.97 -16.90
CA LEU A 69 18.85 -5.66 -15.51
C LEU A 69 20.15 -4.87 -15.44
N ASP A 70 20.08 -3.59 -15.11
CA ASP A 70 21.26 -2.88 -14.64
C ASP A 70 21.73 -3.60 -13.36
N GLU A 71 22.98 -4.08 -13.37
CA GLU A 71 23.54 -4.91 -12.29
C GLU A 71 23.72 -4.12 -10.98
N SER A 72 23.47 -2.82 -11.03
CA SER A 72 23.35 -1.99 -9.86
C SER A 72 21.93 -2.07 -9.27
N TYR A 73 21.83 -2.18 -7.94
CA TYR A 73 20.68 -1.67 -7.19
C TYR A 73 19.49 -2.61 -6.87
N PHE A 74 19.71 -3.60 -5.99
CA PHE A 74 18.86 -3.85 -4.82
C PHE A 74 19.61 -4.80 -3.86
N GLY A 75 20.61 -4.25 -3.16
CA GLY A 75 21.41 -4.92 -2.13
C GLY A 75 20.62 -5.25 -0.86
N GLY A 76 19.52 -6.00 -0.99
CA GLY A 76 18.74 -6.48 0.14
C GLY A 76 19.36 -7.75 0.73
N ARG A 77 20.22 -7.60 1.74
CA ARG A 77 20.72 -8.73 2.56
C ARG A 77 19.50 -9.47 3.14
N ARG A 78 19.19 -10.65 2.60
CA ARG A 78 18.06 -11.47 3.07
C ARG A 78 18.19 -11.70 4.57
N LYS A 79 17.15 -11.34 5.33
CA LYS A 79 17.05 -11.57 6.76
C LYS A 79 17.02 -13.08 7.02
N GLY A 80 18.04 -13.61 7.71
CA GLY A 80 18.18 -15.04 8.00
C GLY A 80 17.02 -15.61 8.83
N LYS A 81 16.94 -16.96 8.88
CA LYS A 81 15.93 -17.70 9.67
C LYS A 81 16.04 -17.32 11.15
N ARG A 82 15.01 -16.66 11.69
CA ARG A 82 14.86 -16.45 13.13
C ARG A 82 14.18 -17.66 13.75
N GLY A 83 14.97 -18.61 14.24
CA GLY A 83 14.48 -19.65 15.13
C GLY A 83 14.38 -19.11 16.56
N ARG A 84 13.19 -19.15 17.15
CA ARG A 84 13.01 -19.09 18.61
C ARG A 84 13.01 -20.53 19.10
N VAL A 85 14.02 -20.90 19.89
CA VAL A 85 13.92 -22.02 20.84
C VAL A 85 14.38 -21.53 22.20
N ARG A 86 13.43 -21.51 23.15
CA ARG A 86 13.68 -21.48 24.59
C ARG A 86 13.16 -22.83 25.08
N GLN A 87 14.04 -23.79 25.34
CA GLN A 87 13.69 -24.90 26.20
C GLN A 87 14.25 -24.60 27.58
N GLU A 88 13.32 -24.56 28.53
CA GLU A 88 13.52 -24.30 29.93
C GLU A 88 14.49 -25.30 30.55
N LYS A 89 15.46 -24.71 31.25
CA LYS A 89 16.30 -25.38 32.21
C LYS A 89 15.49 -25.52 33.50
N TRP A 90 14.73 -26.61 33.65
CA TRP A 90 14.27 -27.10 34.96
C TRP A 90 14.03 -28.61 34.85
N LEU A 91 14.90 -29.40 35.48
CA LEU A 91 14.51 -30.42 36.46
C LEU A 91 15.76 -30.83 37.25
N SER A 92 15.58 -30.76 38.56
CA SER A 92 16.57 -30.86 39.64
C SER A 92 17.43 -32.11 39.63
N SER A 93 18.68 -31.94 40.03
CA SER A 93 19.39 -32.93 40.83
C SER A 93 18.76 -32.99 42.23
N ALA A 94 18.22 -34.14 42.63
CA ALA A 94 18.13 -34.56 44.04
C ALA A 94 17.68 -36.02 44.15
N SER A 95 18.54 -36.81 44.81
CA SER A 95 18.45 -38.23 45.24
C SER A 95 18.73 -39.30 44.19
#